data_AF-A0A7Y5Z6X8-F1
#
_entry.id   AF-A0A7Y5Z6X8-F1
#
_cell.length_a   1.000
_cell.length_b   1.000
_cell.length_c   1.000
_cell.angle_alpha   90.00
_cell.angle_beta   90.00
_cell.angle_gamma   90.00
#
_symmetry.space_group_name_H-M   'P 1'
#
loop_
_entity.id
_entity.type
_entity.pdbx_description
1 polymer ?
#
loop_
_entity_poly.entity_id
_entity_poly.type
_entity_poly.pdbx_seq_one_letter_code
_entity_poly.pdbx_strand_id
1 'polypeptide(L)'
;MSHPSQFTLLRRRRFLPFFITQSLGAFNDNVFKQSLILAILYRLTIEGDRSIWVNLCALLFILPFFLFSALAGQFGEKFAKDALIRLIKLGEIVIMTVGAVGFLFDHLSLMLVALFAMGTHSALFGPVKYSILPQALHEDELVGGNGLVEMGTFLAILAGTIGAGVMMSSAHYAPVVSTAIIGIAVLGYLASRSIPRAAAASPQMRLDWNIFSQSWATLKLGLGQTPAVSRSIVGNSWFWFVGAIYLTQIPAYAKDWMHGDETVVTLILTVFSVGIALGSLLCEKLSGRKVEIGLVPFGSFGLTVFGLLLWWHSGGIPDSVDGHGWLELLGFGHAWLVLIDILGLGVFGGFYIVPLYALIQSRTAENERARVIAANNILNALFMVVSAIVSIVLLSLAKLSIPQLFLVVSLLNIGVNAYIFKIVPEFTMRFMIWLLSHSMYRVEHRNLDAIPDEGAALLVCNHVSFVDALLIGGAVRRPIRFVMYYKIYNLPVLNFIFRTAGTIPIAGRQEDIHIYEKAFTRIAQYLKDGELVCIFPEGKLTADGEINEFKSGLTRILQETPVPVIPMALQGLWGSFFSRDPAKGLFRRLWSRVTLVAGAAVAVEMAEPARLQALVGELRGSVR
;
A
#
# COMPACT_ATOMS: atom_id res chain seq x y z
N MET A 1 5.26 -26.59 -7.05
CA MET A 1 5.91 -26.66 -5.72
C MET A 1 5.20 -25.66 -4.81
N SER A 2 4.80 -26.03 -3.59
CA SER A 2 4.13 -25.11 -2.66
C SER A 2 5.13 -24.07 -2.16
N HIS A 3 4.94 -22.82 -2.55
CA HIS A 3 5.83 -21.73 -2.15
C HIS A 3 5.66 -21.39 -0.65
N PRO A 4 6.74 -21.12 0.09
CA PRO A 4 6.70 -20.91 1.55
C PRO A 4 5.95 -19.61 1.91
N SER A 5 5.01 -19.65 2.85
CA SER A 5 4.19 -18.50 3.30
C SER A 5 5.03 -17.33 3.88
N GLN A 6 4.56 -16.07 3.84
CA GLN A 6 5.20 -14.93 4.56
C GLN A 6 5.51 -15.23 6.02
N PHE A 7 4.73 -16.06 6.71
CA PHE A 7 5.02 -16.45 8.10
C PHE A 7 6.39 -17.15 8.26
N THR A 8 6.99 -17.61 7.17
CA THR A 8 8.38 -18.09 7.16
C THR A 8 9.36 -17.00 7.58
N LEU A 9 9.09 -15.72 7.29
CA LEU A 9 9.90 -14.58 7.73
C LEU A 9 9.98 -14.49 9.25
N LEU A 10 8.92 -14.86 9.97
CA LEU A 10 8.92 -14.93 11.44
C LEU A 10 9.84 -16.03 11.98
N ARG A 11 10.35 -16.94 11.15
CA ARG A 11 11.37 -17.93 11.54
C ARG A 11 12.78 -17.50 11.14
N ARG A 12 12.93 -16.41 10.39
CA ARG A 12 14.23 -15.93 9.91
C ARG A 12 14.84 -14.97 10.92
N ARG A 13 16.10 -15.21 11.28
CA ARG A 13 16.91 -14.32 12.14
C ARG A 13 17.06 -12.90 11.57
N ARG A 14 16.92 -12.73 10.25
CA ARG A 14 16.99 -11.42 9.60
C ARG A 14 15.75 -10.54 9.80
N PHE A 15 14.61 -11.12 10.19
CA PHE A 15 13.34 -10.40 10.27
C PHE A 15 12.66 -10.50 11.64
N LEU A 16 12.66 -11.68 12.27
CA LEU A 16 11.95 -11.89 13.55
C LEU A 16 12.36 -10.89 14.66
N PRO A 17 13.65 -10.62 14.92
CA PRO A 17 14.05 -9.66 15.96
C PRO A 17 13.49 -8.25 15.70
N PHE A 18 13.51 -7.83 14.44
CA PHE A 18 12.94 -6.55 14.01
C PHE A 18 11.42 -6.52 14.20
N PHE A 19 10.72 -7.57 13.76
CA PHE A 19 9.26 -7.72 13.94
C PHE A 19 8.85 -7.65 15.41
N ILE A 20 9.54 -8.38 16.30
CA ILE A 20 9.27 -8.34 17.75
C ILE A 20 9.55 -6.94 18.30
N THR A 21 10.69 -6.33 17.94
CA THR A 21 11.08 -5.01 18.44
C THR A 21 10.03 -3.95 18.12
N GLN A 22 9.54 -3.92 16.87
CA GLN A 22 8.54 -2.94 16.44
C GLN A 22 7.15 -3.23 17.00
N SER A 23 6.74 -4.50 17.10
CA SER A 23 5.45 -4.88 17.71
C SER A 23 5.41 -4.54 19.19
N LEU A 24 6.48 -4.81 19.94
CA LEU A 24 6.57 -4.44 21.36
C LEU A 24 6.59 -2.92 21.54
N GLY A 25 7.23 -2.16 20.64
CA GLY A 25 7.16 -0.70 20.65
C GLY A 25 5.72 -0.19 20.48
N ALA A 26 5.02 -0.64 19.44
CA ALA A 26 3.62 -0.26 19.21
C ALA A 26 2.69 -0.68 20.36
N PHE A 27 2.93 -1.84 20.96
CA PHE A 27 2.19 -2.33 22.13
C PHE A 27 2.42 -1.41 23.33
N ASN A 28 3.68 -1.12 23.65
CA ASN A 28 4.05 -0.29 24.79
C ASN A 28 3.52 1.15 24.68
N ASP A 29 3.64 1.74 23.48
CA ASP A 29 3.12 3.07 23.19
C ASP A 29 1.64 3.19 23.53
N ASN A 30 0.86 2.14 23.21
CA ASN A 30 -0.57 2.13 23.47
C ASN A 30 -0.91 1.75 24.91
N VAL A 31 -0.15 0.86 25.55
CA VAL A 31 -0.29 0.63 27.00
C VAL A 31 -0.13 1.95 27.75
N PHE A 32 0.99 2.65 27.54
CA PHE A 32 1.28 3.90 28.25
C PHE A 32 0.24 4.99 27.95
N LYS A 33 0.00 5.27 26.66
CA LYS A 33 -0.93 6.33 26.24
C LYS A 33 -2.34 6.09 26.77
N GLN A 34 -2.85 4.87 26.64
CA GLN A 34 -4.22 4.57 27.05
C GLN A 34 -4.36 4.52 28.57
N SER A 35 -3.36 4.00 29.30
CA SER A 35 -3.34 4.09 30.76
C SER A 35 -3.30 5.54 31.25
N LEU A 36 -2.58 6.43 30.57
CA LEU A 36 -2.55 7.85 30.89
C LEU A 36 -3.92 8.51 30.67
N ILE A 37 -4.55 8.25 29.52
CA ILE A 37 -5.90 8.76 29.22
C ILE A 37 -6.90 8.27 30.27
N LEU A 38 -6.89 6.98 30.60
CA LEU A 38 -7.77 6.42 31.64
C LEU A 38 -7.46 6.97 33.04
N ALA A 39 -6.20 7.25 33.35
CA ALA A 39 -5.82 7.87 34.61
C ALA A 39 -6.39 9.29 34.72
N ILE A 40 -6.25 10.10 33.67
CA ILE A 40 -6.86 11.45 33.56
C ILE A 40 -8.38 11.36 33.73
N LEU A 41 -9.02 10.39 33.05
CA LEU A 41 -10.46 10.27 33.02
C LEU A 41 -11.07 9.74 34.31
N TYR A 42 -10.39 8.89 35.07
CA TYR A 42 -11.03 8.13 36.15
C TYR A 42 -10.24 8.03 37.47
N ARG A 43 -8.93 8.24 37.46
CA ARG A 43 -8.09 7.98 38.66
C ARG A 43 -7.48 9.24 39.27
N LEU A 44 -7.03 10.17 38.44
CA LEU A 44 -6.38 11.40 38.88
C LEU A 44 -7.40 12.46 39.27
N THR A 45 -7.09 13.20 40.34
CA THR A 45 -7.87 14.38 40.73
C THR A 45 -7.43 15.57 39.88
N ILE A 46 -8.20 15.86 38.83
CA ILE A 46 -7.97 16.97 37.92
C ILE A 46 -9.15 17.94 38.01
N GLU A 47 -8.84 19.22 38.25
CA GLU A 47 -9.82 20.30 38.22
C GLU A 47 -10.16 20.72 36.78
N GLY A 48 -11.43 20.99 36.52
CA GLY A 48 -11.93 21.45 35.21
C GLY A 48 -12.28 20.33 34.23
N ASP A 49 -12.38 20.70 32.95
CA ASP A 49 -12.77 19.76 31.88
C ASP A 49 -11.63 18.81 31.52
N ARG A 50 -11.84 17.51 31.80
CA ARG A 50 -10.90 16.43 31.50
C ARG A 50 -10.68 16.25 29.99
N SER A 51 -11.62 16.67 29.14
CA SER A 51 -11.52 16.56 27.68
C SER A 51 -10.32 17.33 27.13
N ILE A 52 -9.96 18.45 27.75
CA ILE A 52 -8.81 19.29 27.36
C ILE A 52 -7.52 18.50 27.50
N TRP A 53 -7.36 17.76 28.60
CA TRP A 53 -6.17 16.95 28.87
C TRP A 53 -6.06 15.74 27.94
N VAL A 54 -7.17 15.10 27.63
CA VAL A 54 -7.21 13.99 26.66
C VAL A 54 -6.82 14.49 25.26
N ASN A 55 -7.36 15.64 24.83
CA ASN A 55 -6.99 16.28 23.57
C ASN A 55 -5.52 16.69 23.54
N LEU A 56 -4.99 17.20 24.66
CA LEU A 56 -3.57 17.50 24.80
C LEU A 56 -2.71 16.23 24.65
N CYS A 57 -3.15 15.07 25.15
CA CYS A 57 -2.43 13.81 24.95
C CYS A 57 -2.31 13.46 23.45
N ALA A 58 -3.39 13.60 22.69
CA ALA A 58 -3.37 13.37 21.24
C ALA A 58 -2.38 14.32 20.54
N LEU A 59 -2.40 15.61 20.89
CA LEU A 59 -1.48 16.60 20.34
C LEU A 59 -0.02 16.30 20.69
N LEU A 60 0.29 16.05 21.97
CA LEU A 60 1.65 15.80 22.43
C LEU A 60 2.25 14.52 21.82
N PHE A 61 1.43 13.53 21.49
CA PHE A 61 1.89 12.33 20.82
C PHE A 61 2.20 12.56 19.33
N ILE A 62 1.40 13.37 18.63
CA ILE A 62 1.54 13.60 17.18
C ILE A 62 2.56 14.71 16.86
N LEU A 63 2.63 15.77 17.68
CA LEU A 63 3.50 16.93 17.47
C LEU A 63 4.96 16.57 17.15
N PRO A 64 5.60 15.61 17.84
CA PRO A 64 6.97 15.20 17.55
C PRO A 64 7.21 14.74 16.11
N PHE A 65 6.20 14.22 15.40
CA PHE A 65 6.34 13.81 14.00
C PHE A 65 6.62 15.01 13.08
N PHE A 66 6.09 16.20 13.39
CA PHE A 66 6.42 17.42 12.63
C PHE A 66 7.81 17.95 12.95
N LEU A 67 8.24 17.81 14.20
CA LEU A 67 9.47 18.39 14.71
C LEU A 67 10.70 17.54 14.39
N PHE A 68 10.58 16.21 14.47
CA PHE A 68 11.75 15.33 14.52
C PHE A 68 11.82 14.31 13.39
N SER A 69 10.76 14.10 12.58
CA SER A 69 10.83 13.14 11.47
C SER A 69 11.89 13.51 10.44
N ALA A 70 12.09 14.80 10.12
CA ALA A 70 13.12 15.22 9.18
C ALA A 70 14.54 14.89 9.67
N LEU A 71 14.82 15.14 10.95
CA LEU A 71 16.07 14.74 11.61
C LEU A 71 16.22 13.22 11.64
N ALA A 72 15.14 12.49 11.92
CA ALA A 72 15.10 11.03 11.89
C ALA A 72 15.48 10.46 10.51
N GLY A 73 15.00 11.08 9.44
CA GLY A 73 15.38 10.74 8.06
C GLY A 73 16.88 10.86 7.84
N GLN A 74 17.49 11.98 8.27
CA GLN A 74 18.94 12.18 8.18
C GLN A 74 19.72 11.16 9.03
N PHE A 75 19.24 10.85 10.23
CA PHE A 75 19.87 9.85 11.09
C PHE A 75 19.83 8.45 10.48
N GLY A 76 18.71 8.07 9.86
CA GLY A 76 18.53 6.76 9.21
C GLY A 76 19.42 6.53 7.98
N GLU A 77 19.96 7.60 7.38
CA GLU A 77 20.93 7.53 6.30
C GLU A 77 22.37 7.62 6.80
N LYS A 78 22.64 8.50 7.76
CA LYS A 78 23.99 8.74 8.28
C LYS A 78 24.51 7.60 9.16
N PHE A 79 23.66 7.05 10.02
CA PHE A 79 24.06 6.04 11.00
C PHE A 79 23.63 4.64 10.58
N ALA A 80 24.33 3.63 11.08
CA ALA A 80 23.94 2.24 10.88
C ALA A 80 22.57 2.00 11.52
N LYS A 81 21.63 1.44 10.75
CA LYS A 81 20.21 1.36 11.15
C LYS A 81 20.03 0.46 12.36
N ASP A 82 20.78 -0.63 12.46
CA ASP A 82 20.71 -1.53 13.62
C ASP A 82 21.19 -0.87 14.92
N ALA A 83 22.28 -0.11 14.85
CA ALA A 83 22.80 0.64 15.99
C ALA A 83 21.83 1.75 16.40
N LEU A 84 21.25 2.46 15.43
CA LEU A 84 20.28 3.51 15.68
C LEU A 84 18.99 2.97 16.30
N ILE A 85 18.46 1.84 15.81
CA ILE A 85 17.30 1.16 16.41
C ILE A 85 17.59 0.81 17.88
N ARG A 86 18.75 0.22 18.19
CA ARG A 86 19.11 -0.15 19.56
C ARG A 86 19.22 1.08 20.48
N LEU A 87 19.78 2.18 19.97
CA LEU A 87 19.89 3.44 20.73
C LEU A 87 18.50 4.03 21.02
N ILE A 88 17.63 4.06 20.01
CA ILE A 88 16.25 4.53 20.16
C ILE A 88 15.50 3.68 21.19
N LYS A 89 15.59 2.34 21.11
CA LYS A 89 14.98 1.42 22.09
C LYS A 89 15.57 1.50 23.49
N LEU A 90 16.85 1.86 23.63
CA LEU A 90 17.43 2.16 24.93
C LEU A 90 16.82 3.44 25.53
N GLY A 91 16.61 4.45 24.68
CA GLY A 91 15.89 5.67 25.06
C GLY A 91 14.45 5.40 25.53
N GLU A 92 13.76 4.43 24.93
CA GLU A 92 12.41 4.03 25.36
C GLU A 92 12.38 3.58 26.83
N ILE A 93 13.39 2.85 27.31
CA ILE A 93 13.45 2.42 28.72
C ILE A 93 13.50 3.64 29.64
N VAL A 94 14.28 4.66 29.28
CA VAL A 94 14.38 5.91 30.05
C VAL A 94 13.05 6.65 30.04
N ILE A 95 12.42 6.78 28.87
CA ILE A 95 11.11 7.43 28.72
C ILE A 95 10.04 6.72 29.57
N MET A 96 9.99 5.38 29.50
CA MET A 96 9.03 4.59 30.28
C MET A 96 9.33 4.62 31.77
N THR A 97 10.59 4.79 32.17
CA THR A 97 10.95 5.00 33.58
C THR A 97 10.41 6.34 34.08
N VAL A 98 10.51 7.42 33.29
CA VAL A 98 9.89 8.72 33.63
C VAL A 98 8.37 8.59 33.70
N GLY A 99 7.76 7.89 32.75
CA GLY A 99 6.32 7.60 32.76
C GLY A 99 5.88 6.81 33.99
N ALA A 100 6.65 5.80 34.39
CA ALA A 100 6.42 4.98 35.58
C ALA A 100 6.51 5.81 36.87
N VAL A 101 7.54 6.66 37.00
CA VAL A 101 7.63 7.63 38.11
C VAL A 101 6.39 8.52 38.12
N GLY A 102 5.94 8.99 36.95
CA GLY A 102 4.68 9.71 36.82
C GLY A 102 3.50 8.97 37.45
N PHE A 103 3.29 7.70 37.09
CA PHE A 103 2.20 6.87 37.65
C PHE A 103 2.34 6.59 39.15
N LEU A 104 3.54 6.28 39.62
CA LEU A 104 3.76 5.95 41.04
C LEU A 104 3.54 7.13 41.98
N PHE A 105 3.74 8.36 41.49
CA PHE A 105 3.60 9.59 42.28
C PHE A 105 2.41 10.46 41.84
N ASP A 106 1.49 9.92 41.01
CA ASP A 106 0.34 10.64 40.45
C ASP A 106 0.70 11.98 39.77
N HIS A 107 1.91 12.09 39.21
CA HIS A 107 2.44 13.34 38.67
C HIS A 107 2.13 13.47 37.17
N LEU A 108 0.96 14.03 36.86
CA LEU A 108 0.45 14.20 35.49
C LEU A 108 1.48 14.83 34.53
N SER A 109 2.18 15.88 34.95
CA SER A 109 3.17 16.56 34.09
C SER A 109 4.30 15.63 33.64
N LEU A 110 4.76 14.71 34.50
CA LEU A 110 5.80 13.73 34.12
C LEU A 110 5.26 12.73 33.10
N MET A 111 4.00 12.31 33.26
CA MET A 111 3.34 11.43 32.29
C MET A 111 3.19 12.12 30.93
N LEU A 112 2.83 13.41 30.90
CA LEU A 112 2.72 14.21 29.67
C LEU A 112 4.08 14.44 29.00
N VAL A 113 5.14 14.69 29.78
CA VAL A 113 6.51 14.78 29.28
C VAL A 113 6.95 13.43 28.69
N ALA A 114 6.68 12.32 29.37
CA ALA A 114 6.95 10.98 28.86
C ALA A 114 6.15 10.69 27.58
N LEU A 115 4.90 11.15 27.47
CA LEU A 115 4.08 11.00 26.27
C LEU A 115 4.68 11.74 25.06
N PHE A 116 5.12 12.99 25.26
CA PHE A 116 5.80 13.75 24.22
C PHE A 116 7.14 13.10 23.81
N ALA A 117 7.90 12.63 24.79
CA ALA A 117 9.16 11.93 24.55
C ALA A 117 8.94 10.60 23.82
N MET A 118 7.86 9.88 24.12
CA MET A 118 7.43 8.67 23.42
C MET A 118 7.03 8.97 21.97
N GLY A 119 6.27 10.05 21.74
CA GLY A 119 6.01 10.52 20.37
C GLY A 119 7.29 10.86 19.60
N THR A 120 8.27 11.46 20.28
CA THR A 120 9.61 11.75 19.73
C THR A 120 10.36 10.46 19.40
N HIS A 121 10.34 9.47 20.29
CA HIS A 121 10.88 8.14 20.05
C HIS A 121 10.27 7.51 18.78
N SER A 122 8.94 7.56 18.63
CA SER A 122 8.24 6.95 17.49
C SER A 122 8.48 7.72 16.18
N ALA A 123 8.60 9.05 16.24
CA ALA A 123 9.02 9.88 15.10
C ALA A 123 10.46 9.57 14.63
N LEU A 124 11.38 9.30 15.58
CA LEU A 124 12.75 8.87 15.28
C LEU A 124 12.81 7.44 14.72
N PHE A 125 12.00 6.54 15.26
CA PHE A 125 11.98 5.13 14.87
C PHE A 125 11.37 4.91 13.47
N GLY A 126 10.32 5.66 13.11
CA GLY A 126 9.55 5.44 11.87
C GLY A 126 10.37 5.36 10.58
N PRO A 127 11.21 6.35 10.24
CA PRO A 127 12.05 6.33 9.04
C PRO A 127 13.03 5.16 9.01
N VAL A 128 13.57 4.78 10.16
CA VAL A 128 14.51 3.66 10.29
C VAL A 128 13.79 2.32 10.14
N LYS A 129 12.59 2.22 10.73
CA LYS A 129 11.72 1.03 10.70
C LYS A 129 11.42 0.59 9.27
N TYR A 130 11.02 1.51 8.40
CA TYR A 130 10.62 1.16 7.04
C TYR A 130 11.81 1.16 6.04
N SER A 131 12.89 1.89 6.33
CA SER A 131 14.05 1.93 5.42
C SER A 131 15.00 0.73 5.56
N ILE A 132 14.96 0.00 6.70
CA ILE A 132 15.74 -1.23 6.91
C ILE A 132 15.12 -2.45 6.18
N LEU A 133 13.81 -2.43 5.92
CA LEU A 133 13.10 -3.57 5.31
C LEU A 133 13.70 -4.02 3.97
N PRO A 134 13.96 -3.13 2.99
CA PRO A 134 14.58 -3.55 1.72
C PRO A 134 16.05 -3.96 1.85
N GLN A 135 16.72 -3.63 2.97
CA GLN A 135 18.07 -4.15 3.25
C GLN A 135 18.01 -5.56 3.86
N ALA A 136 16.94 -5.88 4.59
CA ALA A 136 16.78 -7.14 5.31
C ALA A 136 16.02 -8.22 4.52
N LEU A 137 15.24 -7.82 3.51
CA LEU A 137 14.33 -8.68 2.75
C LEU A 137 14.68 -8.70 1.27
N HIS A 138 14.38 -9.81 0.60
CA HIS A 138 14.38 -9.84 -0.86
C HIS A 138 13.18 -9.07 -1.43
N GLU A 139 13.26 -8.68 -2.70
CA GLU A 139 12.18 -7.93 -3.35
C GLU A 139 10.84 -8.67 -3.34
N ASP A 140 10.86 -10.00 -3.50
CA ASP A 140 9.68 -10.87 -3.47
C ASP A 140 9.12 -11.07 -2.04
N GLU A 141 9.92 -10.80 -1.02
CA GLU A 141 9.51 -10.84 0.38
C GLU A 141 8.99 -9.49 0.88
N LEU A 142 9.21 -8.40 0.15
CA LEU A 142 8.97 -7.04 0.65
C LEU A 142 7.48 -6.77 0.96
N VAL A 143 6.57 -7.25 0.12
CA VAL A 143 5.12 -7.10 0.36
C VAL A 143 4.68 -7.91 1.57
N GLY A 144 5.13 -9.16 1.69
CA GLY A 144 4.80 -10.00 2.85
C GLY A 144 5.42 -9.47 4.16
N GLY A 145 6.64 -8.93 4.08
CA GLY A 145 7.31 -8.27 5.20
C GLY A 145 6.54 -7.03 5.68
N ASN A 146 6.11 -6.15 4.76
CA ASN A 146 5.26 -5.02 5.11
C ASN A 146 3.90 -5.49 5.64
N GLY A 147 3.29 -6.50 5.04
CA GLY A 147 2.02 -7.09 5.51
C GLY A 147 2.11 -7.60 6.95
N LEU A 148 3.20 -8.29 7.31
CA LEU A 148 3.46 -8.70 8.69
C LEU A 148 3.69 -7.52 9.62
N VAL A 149 4.47 -6.51 9.23
CA VAL A 149 4.72 -5.32 10.06
C VAL A 149 3.42 -4.57 10.35
N GLU A 150 2.58 -4.36 9.34
CA GLU A 150 1.28 -3.68 9.49
C GLU A 150 0.34 -4.50 10.38
N MET A 151 0.16 -5.79 10.09
CA MET A 151 -0.61 -6.71 10.94
C MET A 151 -0.12 -6.66 12.40
N GLY A 152 1.19 -6.80 12.61
CA GLY A 152 1.80 -6.79 13.93
C GLY A 152 1.64 -5.46 14.66
N THR A 153 1.60 -4.34 13.93
CA THR A 153 1.37 -3.00 14.51
C THR A 153 -0.07 -2.85 14.98
N PHE A 154 -1.06 -3.17 14.14
CA PHE A 154 -2.48 -3.02 14.49
C PHE A 154 -2.92 -3.97 15.61
N LEU A 155 -2.46 -5.22 15.59
CA LEU A 155 -2.73 -6.16 16.70
C LEU A 155 -2.04 -5.73 18.00
N ALA A 156 -0.85 -5.12 17.93
CA ALA A 156 -0.17 -4.58 19.10
C ALA A 156 -0.89 -3.34 19.66
N ILE A 157 -1.39 -2.43 18.81
CA ILE A 157 -2.21 -1.28 19.22
C ILE A 157 -3.47 -1.76 19.96
N LEU A 158 -4.17 -2.74 19.40
CA LEU A 158 -5.37 -3.31 20.01
C LEU A 158 -5.05 -3.97 21.36
N ALA A 159 -4.07 -4.86 21.38
CA ALA A 159 -3.68 -5.57 22.60
C ALA A 159 -3.22 -4.59 23.69
N GLY A 160 -2.51 -3.53 23.33
CA GLY A 160 -2.04 -2.51 24.26
C GLY A 160 -3.20 -1.69 24.84
N THR A 161 -4.19 -1.37 24.02
CA THR A 161 -5.41 -0.65 24.44
C THR A 161 -6.25 -1.48 25.40
N ILE A 162 -6.51 -2.75 25.07
CA ILE A 162 -7.23 -3.68 25.95
C ILE A 162 -6.43 -3.92 27.24
N GLY A 163 -5.13 -4.17 27.10
CA GLY A 163 -4.23 -4.39 28.23
C GLY A 163 -4.21 -3.20 29.20
N ALA A 164 -4.19 -1.97 28.69
CA ALA A 164 -4.30 -0.76 29.50
C ALA A 164 -5.60 -0.74 30.31
N GLY A 165 -6.76 -1.04 29.70
CA GLY A 165 -8.04 -1.12 30.39
C GLY A 165 -8.03 -2.15 31.52
N VAL A 166 -7.50 -3.35 31.26
CA VAL A 166 -7.35 -4.41 32.28
C VAL A 166 -6.41 -4.00 33.41
N MET A 167 -5.29 -3.36 33.12
CA MET A 167 -4.36 -2.89 34.15
C MET A 167 -4.95 -1.75 34.98
N MET A 168 -5.71 -0.86 34.36
CA MET A 168 -6.33 0.30 35.01
C MET A 168 -7.54 -0.06 35.87
N SER A 169 -8.14 -1.24 35.70
CA SER A 169 -9.22 -1.73 36.57
C SER A 169 -8.70 -2.21 37.93
N SER A 170 -7.41 -2.56 38.03
CA SER A 170 -6.77 -2.96 39.29
C SER A 170 -6.80 -1.86 40.35
N ALA A 171 -6.96 -2.25 41.62
CA ALA A 171 -6.83 -1.34 42.76
C ALA A 171 -5.41 -0.75 42.87
N HIS A 172 -4.40 -1.48 42.42
CA HIS A 172 -2.98 -1.07 42.41
C HIS A 172 -2.51 -0.77 40.98
N TYR A 173 -3.28 0.01 40.22
CA TYR A 173 -3.01 0.28 38.81
C TYR A 173 -1.61 0.88 38.57
N ALA A 174 -1.17 1.82 39.42
CA ALA A 174 0.08 2.55 39.21
C ALA A 174 1.33 1.63 39.19
N PRO A 175 1.57 0.77 40.20
CA PRO A 175 2.66 -0.22 40.13
C PRO A 175 2.54 -1.22 38.98
N VAL A 176 1.32 -1.66 38.66
CA VAL A 176 1.06 -2.63 37.58
C VAL A 176 1.45 -2.05 36.22
N VAL A 177 0.91 -0.88 35.88
CA VAL A 177 1.21 -0.19 34.62
C VAL A 177 2.71 0.14 34.54
N SER A 178 3.28 0.68 35.62
CA SER A 178 4.70 1.06 35.70
C SER A 178 5.63 -0.11 35.43
N THR A 179 5.36 -1.27 36.04
CA THR A 179 6.16 -2.48 35.84
C THR A 179 6.01 -3.01 34.41
N ALA A 180 4.78 -2.98 33.88
CA ALA A 180 4.50 -3.43 32.52
C ALA A 180 5.25 -2.60 31.48
N ILE A 181 5.13 -1.26 31.51
CA ILE A 181 5.73 -0.40 30.47
C ILE A 181 7.26 -0.47 30.44
N ILE A 182 7.90 -0.59 31.61
CA ILE A 182 9.35 -0.78 31.71
C ILE A 182 9.73 -2.17 31.22
N GLY A 183 9.03 -3.21 31.67
CA GLY A 183 9.29 -4.59 31.27
C GLY A 183 9.19 -4.79 29.76
N ILE A 184 8.15 -4.24 29.14
CA ILE A 184 7.95 -4.26 27.68
C ILE A 184 9.09 -3.51 26.96
N ALA A 185 9.48 -2.33 27.45
CA ALA A 185 10.59 -1.56 26.86
C ALA A 185 11.91 -2.35 26.92
N VAL A 186 12.21 -2.99 28.06
CA VAL A 186 13.39 -3.84 28.24
C VAL A 186 13.36 -5.02 27.28
N LEU A 187 12.24 -5.74 27.17
CA LEU A 187 12.09 -6.85 26.22
C LEU A 187 12.26 -6.37 24.76
N GLY A 188 11.71 -5.20 24.42
CA GLY A 188 11.89 -4.57 23.11
C GLY A 188 13.34 -4.24 22.82
N TYR A 189 14.07 -3.71 23.80
CA TYR A 189 15.51 -3.47 23.66
C TYR A 189 16.31 -4.77 23.50
N LEU A 190 16.03 -5.79 24.31
CA LEU A 190 16.70 -7.10 24.21
C LEU A 190 16.45 -7.76 22.84
N ALA A 191 15.22 -7.69 22.31
CA ALA A 191 14.91 -8.13 20.96
C ALA A 191 15.72 -7.35 19.90
N SER A 192 15.85 -6.03 20.06
CA SER A 192 16.57 -5.17 19.12
C SER A 192 18.07 -5.48 19.00
N ARG A 193 18.67 -6.06 20.05
CA ARG A 193 20.08 -6.50 20.05
C ARG A 193 20.35 -7.60 19.03
N SER A 194 19.33 -8.40 18.71
CA SER A 194 19.43 -9.49 17.74
C SER A 194 19.14 -9.06 16.30
N ILE A 195 18.81 -7.79 16.05
CA ILE A 195 18.67 -7.25 14.69
C ILE A 195 20.04 -7.31 14.00
N PRO A 196 20.17 -7.91 12.80
CA PRO A 196 21.42 -7.98 12.08
C PRO A 196 21.99 -6.61 11.75
N ARG A 197 23.29 -6.55 11.46
CA ARG A 197 23.96 -5.31 11.04
C ARG A 197 23.34 -4.76 9.76
N ALA A 198 23.05 -3.47 9.76
CA ALA A 198 22.45 -2.75 8.64
C ALA A 198 23.25 -1.46 8.42
N ALA A 199 24.06 -1.44 7.36
CA ALA A 199 25.01 -0.36 7.10
C ALA A 199 24.30 0.99 6.87
N ALA A 200 25.01 2.06 7.21
CA ALA A 200 24.59 3.42 6.88
C ALA A 200 24.62 3.61 5.35
N ALA A 201 23.56 4.21 4.82
CA ALA A 201 23.45 4.47 3.37
C ALA A 201 24.32 5.67 2.93
N SER A 202 24.60 6.60 3.85
CA SER A 202 25.41 7.79 3.57
C SER A 202 26.19 8.24 4.82
N PRO A 203 27.25 7.51 5.22
CA PRO A 203 28.03 7.80 6.44
C PRO A 203 28.64 9.21 6.47
N GLN A 204 28.96 9.74 5.29
CA GLN A 204 29.61 11.06 5.13
C GLN A 204 28.63 12.23 5.15
N MET A 205 27.32 11.98 5.32
CA MET A 205 26.31 13.02 5.34
C MET A 205 26.55 14.02 6.49
N ARG A 206 26.46 15.31 6.17
CA ARG A 206 26.40 16.38 7.17
C ARG A 206 24.97 16.53 7.65
N LEU A 207 24.81 16.55 8.97
CA LEU A 207 23.51 16.75 9.59
C LEU A 207 23.20 18.24 9.60
N ASP A 208 21.98 18.58 9.21
CA ASP A 208 21.42 19.90 9.45
C ASP A 208 20.39 19.80 10.58
N TRP A 209 20.63 20.61 11.61
CA TRP A 209 19.88 20.63 12.86
C TRP A 209 18.68 21.58 12.81
N ASN A 210 18.54 22.39 11.76
CA ASN A 210 17.41 23.30 11.62
C ASN A 210 16.15 22.53 11.21
N ILE A 211 15.30 22.27 12.21
CA ILE A 211 14.06 21.50 12.07
C ILE A 211 13.16 22.04 10.96
N PHE A 212 12.94 23.35 10.89
CA PHE A 212 11.97 23.92 9.95
C PHE A 212 12.47 23.88 8.51
N SER A 213 13.71 24.30 8.26
CA SER A 213 14.29 24.23 6.92
C SER A 213 14.41 22.78 6.46
N GLN A 214 14.77 21.85 7.36
CA GLN A 214 14.91 20.44 7.03
C GLN A 214 13.59 19.72 6.84
N SER A 215 12.54 20.04 7.61
CA SER A 215 11.20 19.52 7.35
C SER A 215 10.71 19.95 5.96
N TRP A 216 10.94 21.20 5.57
CA TRP A 216 10.60 21.66 4.22
C TRP A 216 11.44 20.97 3.14
N ALA A 217 12.76 20.87 3.32
CA ALA A 217 13.65 20.19 2.38
C ALA A 217 13.28 18.70 2.20
N THR A 218 12.94 18.03 3.31
CA THR A 218 12.52 16.62 3.33
C THR A 218 11.18 16.43 2.61
N LEU A 219 10.19 17.29 2.85
CA LEU A 219 8.92 17.27 2.13
C LEU A 219 9.12 17.52 0.62
N LYS A 220 9.96 18.49 0.26
CA LYS A 220 10.30 18.78 -1.14
C LYS A 220 10.99 17.58 -1.80
N LEU A 221 11.88 16.89 -1.10
CA LEU A 221 12.51 15.65 -1.57
C LEU A 221 11.46 14.58 -1.83
N GLY A 222 10.59 14.28 -0.85
CA GLY A 222 9.56 13.24 -0.98
C GLY A 222 8.54 13.51 -2.08
N LEU A 223 8.03 14.74 -2.18
CA LEU A 223 7.08 15.15 -3.22
C LEU A 223 7.74 15.35 -4.59
N GLY A 224 9.05 15.55 -4.63
CA GLY A 224 9.87 15.66 -5.84
C GLY A 224 10.33 14.31 -6.41
N GLN A 225 10.09 13.19 -5.72
CA GLN A 225 10.33 11.85 -6.26
C GLN A 225 9.49 11.57 -7.51
N THR A 226 9.75 10.42 -8.15
CA THR A 226 8.94 9.94 -9.28
C THR A 226 7.43 10.01 -8.97
N PRO A 227 6.56 10.22 -9.97
CA PRO A 227 5.11 10.31 -9.73
C PRO A 227 4.56 9.11 -8.94
N ALA A 228 5.06 7.89 -9.20
CA ALA A 228 4.63 6.71 -8.46
C ALA A 228 4.91 6.83 -6.93
N VAL A 229 6.12 7.24 -6.54
CA VAL A 229 6.51 7.35 -5.12
C VAL A 229 5.80 8.52 -4.45
N SER A 230 5.88 9.71 -5.03
CA SER A 230 5.32 10.93 -4.45
C SER A 230 3.79 10.86 -4.30
N ARG A 231 3.07 10.25 -5.25
CA ARG A 231 1.61 10.08 -5.13
C ARG A 231 1.25 8.93 -4.18
N SER A 232 2.14 7.96 -3.99
CA SER A 232 1.97 6.95 -2.94
C SER A 232 2.11 7.54 -1.55
N ILE A 233 3.00 8.53 -1.35
CA ILE A 233 3.11 9.29 -0.11
C ILE A 233 1.80 10.04 0.19
N VAL A 234 1.23 10.71 -0.82
CA VAL A 234 -0.05 11.40 -0.69
C VAL A 234 -1.19 10.41 -0.41
N GLY A 235 -1.23 9.28 -1.13
CA GLY A 235 -2.21 8.22 -0.88
C GLY A 235 -2.12 7.66 0.54
N ASN A 236 -0.91 7.39 1.01
CA ASN A 236 -0.66 6.95 2.38
C ASN A 236 -1.16 7.99 3.41
N SER A 237 -0.90 9.28 3.17
CA SER A 237 -1.38 10.37 4.04
C SER A 237 -2.90 10.46 4.02
N TRP A 238 -3.53 10.25 2.87
CA TRP A 238 -4.98 10.18 2.74
C TRP A 238 -5.60 9.01 3.53
N PHE A 239 -4.96 7.83 3.53
CA PHE A 239 -5.38 6.72 4.38
C PHE A 239 -5.37 7.10 5.87
N TRP A 240 -4.34 7.80 6.34
CA TRP A 240 -4.28 8.28 7.72
C TRP A 240 -5.31 9.36 8.03
N PHE A 241 -5.63 10.24 7.08
CA PHE A 241 -6.76 11.18 7.22
C PHE A 241 -8.08 10.44 7.44
N VAL A 242 -8.39 9.48 6.57
CA VAL A 242 -9.63 8.69 6.65
C VAL A 242 -9.67 7.87 7.94
N GLY A 243 -8.58 7.16 8.24
CA GLY A 243 -8.46 6.33 9.44
C GLY A 243 -8.55 7.13 10.74
N ALA A 244 -7.95 8.32 10.79
CA ALA A 244 -8.03 9.18 11.96
C ALA A 244 -9.46 9.68 12.22
N ILE A 245 -10.26 9.96 11.18
CA ILE A 245 -11.67 10.29 11.36
C ILE A 245 -12.42 9.10 11.96
N TYR A 246 -12.34 7.91 11.34
CA TYR A 246 -13.04 6.74 11.86
C TYR A 246 -12.63 6.43 13.30
N LEU A 247 -11.34 6.31 13.59
CA LEU A 247 -10.83 5.96 14.92
C LEU A 247 -11.22 6.96 16.00
N THR A 248 -11.23 8.26 15.68
CA THR A 248 -11.60 9.30 16.66
C THR A 248 -13.10 9.31 16.94
N GLN A 249 -13.93 8.96 15.96
CA GLN A 249 -15.39 9.00 16.11
C GLN A 249 -15.99 7.69 16.63
N ILE A 250 -15.27 6.56 16.59
CA ILE A 250 -15.78 5.26 17.05
C ILE A 250 -16.39 5.29 18.46
N PRO A 251 -15.77 5.90 19.50
CA PRO A 251 -16.37 5.91 20.84
C PRO A 251 -17.74 6.61 20.88
N ALA A 252 -17.84 7.78 20.26
CA ALA A 252 -19.10 8.52 20.17
C ALA A 252 -20.12 7.81 19.26
N TYR A 253 -19.67 7.20 18.17
CA TYR A 253 -20.52 6.41 17.28
C TYR A 253 -21.12 5.19 17.99
N ALA A 254 -20.31 4.43 18.73
CA ALA A 254 -20.77 3.27 19.49
C ALA A 254 -21.83 3.66 20.51
N LYS A 255 -21.62 4.78 21.22
CA LYS A 255 -22.55 5.29 22.21
C LYS A 255 -23.84 5.82 21.57
N ASP A 256 -23.72 6.72 20.58
CA ASP A 256 -24.85 7.51 20.11
C ASP A 256 -25.67 6.81 19.01
N TRP A 257 -25.06 5.86 18.27
CA TRP A 257 -25.69 5.19 17.12
C TRP A 257 -25.83 3.68 17.27
N MET A 258 -25.00 3.06 18.11
CA MET A 258 -25.17 1.65 18.48
C MET A 258 -25.75 1.46 19.88
N HIS A 259 -25.97 2.55 20.62
CA HIS A 259 -26.45 2.54 22.00
C HIS A 259 -25.66 1.57 22.89
N GLY A 260 -24.35 1.47 22.64
CA GLY A 260 -23.45 0.50 23.26
C GLY A 260 -22.59 1.10 24.38
N ASP A 261 -22.15 0.25 25.30
CA ASP A 261 -21.22 0.60 26.36
C ASP A 261 -19.73 0.59 25.89
N GLU A 262 -18.80 0.74 26.83
CA GLU A 262 -17.35 0.71 26.57
C GLU A 262 -16.86 -0.63 25.97
N THR A 263 -17.58 -1.73 26.22
CA THR A 263 -17.26 -3.04 25.66
C THR A 263 -17.58 -3.09 24.15
N VAL A 264 -18.60 -2.36 23.69
CA VAL A 264 -18.93 -2.20 22.28
C VAL A 264 -17.85 -1.41 21.53
N VAL A 265 -17.33 -0.33 22.14
CA VAL A 265 -16.18 0.41 21.59
C VAL A 265 -14.99 -0.53 21.36
N THR A 266 -14.71 -1.38 22.34
CA THR A 266 -13.63 -2.38 22.28
C THR A 266 -13.89 -3.42 21.20
N LEU A 267 -15.12 -3.90 21.05
CA LEU A 267 -15.52 -4.82 19.98
C LEU A 267 -15.28 -4.20 18.59
N ILE A 268 -15.71 -2.96 18.37
CA ILE A 268 -15.53 -2.25 17.11
C ILE A 268 -14.04 -2.10 16.76
N LEU A 269 -13.22 -1.63 17.71
CA LEU A 269 -11.77 -1.48 17.51
C LEU A 269 -11.09 -2.83 17.25
N THR A 270 -11.57 -3.90 17.88
CA THR A 270 -11.11 -5.27 17.64
C THR A 270 -11.40 -5.70 16.22
N VAL A 271 -12.65 -5.56 15.78
CA VAL A 271 -13.08 -5.93 14.43
C VAL A 271 -12.33 -5.14 13.36
N PHE A 272 -12.14 -3.83 13.57
CA PHE A 272 -11.35 -2.99 12.66
C PHE A 272 -9.89 -3.45 12.57
N SER A 273 -9.24 -3.70 13.71
CA SER A 273 -7.83 -4.13 13.77
C SER A 273 -7.61 -5.52 13.17
N VAL A 274 -8.54 -6.46 13.42
CA VAL A 274 -8.55 -7.78 12.79
C VAL A 274 -8.76 -7.65 11.29
N GLY A 275 -9.63 -6.73 10.84
CA GLY A 275 -9.81 -6.42 9.42
C GLY A 275 -8.49 -6.01 8.77
N ILE A 276 -7.77 -5.03 9.34
CA ILE A 276 -6.48 -4.59 8.79
C ILE A 276 -5.45 -5.71 8.77
N ALA A 277 -5.39 -6.52 9.84
CA ALA A 277 -4.53 -7.70 9.90
C ALA A 277 -4.84 -8.69 8.75
N LEU A 278 -6.11 -9.02 8.54
CA LEU A 278 -6.53 -9.92 7.45
C LEU A 278 -6.21 -9.34 6.07
N GLY A 279 -6.53 -8.07 5.82
CA GLY A 279 -6.22 -7.39 4.57
C GLY A 279 -4.72 -7.35 4.28
N SER A 280 -3.92 -7.03 5.28
CA SER A 280 -2.46 -6.96 5.18
C SER A 280 -1.85 -8.32 4.85
N LEU A 281 -2.34 -9.40 5.49
CA LEU A 281 -1.88 -10.76 5.23
C LEU A 281 -2.32 -11.28 3.84
N LEU A 282 -3.54 -10.96 3.42
CA LEU A 282 -4.06 -11.34 2.10
C LEU A 282 -3.33 -10.62 0.96
N CYS A 283 -2.78 -9.44 1.22
CA CYS A 283 -2.05 -8.65 0.24
C CYS A 283 -0.86 -9.41 -0.38
N GLU A 284 -0.09 -10.17 0.40
CA GLU A 284 1.01 -11.00 -0.15
C GLU A 284 0.47 -12.05 -1.15
N LYS A 285 -0.60 -12.74 -0.76
CA LYS A 285 -1.19 -13.80 -1.60
C LYS A 285 -1.75 -13.23 -2.90
N LEU A 286 -2.45 -12.11 -2.83
CA LEU A 286 -3.08 -11.47 -3.98
C LEU A 286 -2.08 -10.72 -4.87
N SER A 287 -0.98 -10.23 -4.31
CA SER A 287 0.07 -9.54 -5.09
C SER A 287 0.99 -10.49 -5.88
N GLY A 288 0.84 -11.81 -5.70
CA GLY A 288 1.75 -12.77 -6.31
C GLY A 288 3.20 -12.62 -5.83
N ARG A 289 3.43 -12.08 -4.62
CA ARG A 289 4.75 -11.76 -4.05
C ARG A 289 5.57 -10.77 -4.87
N LYS A 290 4.90 -9.86 -5.57
CA LYS A 290 5.54 -8.72 -6.24
C LYS A 290 4.95 -7.45 -5.67
N VAL A 291 5.65 -6.33 -5.81
CA VAL A 291 5.10 -5.01 -5.47
C VAL A 291 4.02 -4.66 -6.49
N GLU A 292 2.81 -5.17 -6.26
CA GLU A 292 1.66 -5.05 -7.16
C GLU A 292 0.76 -3.90 -6.72
N ILE A 293 0.93 -2.77 -7.40
CA ILE A 293 0.20 -1.53 -7.11
C ILE A 293 -1.28 -1.61 -7.52
N GLY A 294 -1.66 -2.60 -8.34
CA GLY A 294 -3.04 -2.83 -8.71
C GLY A 294 -3.96 -3.10 -7.52
N LEU A 295 -3.42 -3.53 -6.38
CA LEU A 295 -4.19 -3.71 -5.15
C LEU A 295 -4.61 -2.39 -4.49
N VAL A 296 -3.95 -1.27 -4.78
CA VAL A 296 -4.28 0.02 -4.16
C VAL A 296 -5.66 0.53 -4.61
N PRO A 297 -6.00 0.58 -5.92
CA PRO A 297 -7.37 0.89 -6.34
C PRO A 297 -8.42 -0.06 -5.78
N PHE A 298 -8.10 -1.35 -5.64
CA PHE A 298 -9.00 -2.33 -5.03
C PHE A 298 -9.27 -2.00 -3.56
N GLY A 299 -8.22 -1.77 -2.77
CA GLY A 299 -8.31 -1.28 -1.40
C GLY A 299 -9.14 0.00 -1.30
N SER A 300 -8.87 0.97 -2.17
CA SER A 300 -9.55 2.26 -2.10
C SER A 300 -11.03 2.21 -2.46
N PHE A 301 -11.40 1.38 -3.43
CA PHE A 301 -12.80 1.15 -3.78
C PHE A 301 -13.56 0.52 -2.61
N GLY A 302 -12.98 -0.48 -1.95
CA GLY A 302 -13.59 -1.08 -0.77
C GLY A 302 -13.71 -0.11 0.40
N LEU A 303 -12.71 0.74 0.64
CA LEU A 303 -12.81 1.82 1.65
C LEU A 303 -14.00 2.75 1.37
N THR A 304 -14.23 3.13 0.10
CA THR A 304 -15.43 3.91 -0.27
C THR A 304 -16.71 3.12 -0.03
N VAL A 305 -16.80 1.88 -0.53
CA VAL A 305 -18.03 1.08 -0.44
C VAL A 305 -18.42 0.84 1.01
N PHE A 306 -17.50 0.35 1.84
CA PHE A 306 -17.78 0.07 3.23
C PHE A 306 -17.96 1.34 4.07
N GLY A 307 -17.36 2.46 3.68
CA GLY A 307 -17.67 3.76 4.29
C GLY A 307 -19.09 4.25 3.99
N LEU A 308 -19.57 4.05 2.75
CA LEU A 308 -20.96 4.35 2.37
C LEU A 308 -21.96 3.39 3.02
N LEU A 309 -21.62 2.10 3.08
CA LEU A 309 -22.45 1.11 3.77
C LEU A 309 -22.52 1.38 5.27
N LEU A 310 -21.40 1.77 5.89
CA LEU A 310 -21.40 2.15 7.31
C LEU A 310 -22.36 3.31 7.57
N TRP A 311 -22.37 4.34 6.71
CA TRP A 311 -23.37 5.40 6.78
C TRP A 311 -24.81 4.87 6.63
N TRP A 312 -25.03 3.99 5.65
CA TRP A 312 -26.35 3.44 5.35
C TRP A 312 -26.91 2.52 6.44
N HIS A 313 -26.06 1.70 7.06
CA HIS A 313 -26.43 0.77 8.14
C HIS A 313 -26.33 1.40 9.53
N SER A 314 -25.95 2.67 9.65
CA SER A 314 -25.89 3.36 10.93
C SER A 314 -27.29 3.55 11.54
N GLY A 315 -27.48 3.03 12.75
CA GLY A 315 -28.75 3.10 13.48
C GLY A 315 -29.57 1.81 13.39
N GLY A 316 -30.84 1.89 13.80
CA GLY A 316 -31.74 0.73 13.83
C GLY A 316 -31.47 -0.25 14.99
N ILE A 317 -30.61 0.13 15.93
CA ILE A 317 -30.44 -0.55 17.22
C ILE A 317 -31.37 0.14 18.24
N PRO A 318 -32.15 -0.60 19.04
CA PRO A 318 -33.03 0.00 20.04
C PRO A 318 -32.24 0.83 21.06
N ASP A 319 -32.83 1.96 21.49
CA ASP A 319 -32.27 2.78 22.57
C ASP A 319 -32.09 1.95 23.85
N SER A 320 -31.01 2.24 24.59
CA SER A 320 -30.76 1.70 25.93
C SER A 320 -30.30 2.83 26.85
N VAL A 321 -30.86 2.88 28.06
CA VAL A 321 -30.53 3.90 29.06
C VAL A 321 -29.13 3.66 29.64
N ASP A 322 -28.77 2.39 29.87
CA ASP A 322 -27.48 1.99 30.45
C ASP A 322 -26.44 1.62 29.37
N GLY A 323 -26.88 1.54 28.11
CA GLY A 323 -26.08 1.03 26.99
C GLY A 323 -26.12 -0.50 26.91
N HIS A 324 -26.17 -1.05 25.70
CA HIS A 324 -26.07 -2.49 25.46
C HIS A 324 -24.64 -2.94 25.61
N GLY A 325 -24.44 -4.06 26.33
CA GLY A 325 -23.16 -4.75 26.33
C GLY A 325 -22.86 -5.37 24.95
N TRP A 326 -21.59 -5.66 24.67
CA TRP A 326 -21.19 -6.24 23.38
C TRP A 326 -21.89 -7.55 23.02
N LEU A 327 -22.21 -8.41 24.01
CA LEU A 327 -22.94 -9.66 23.78
C LEU A 327 -24.40 -9.42 23.41
N GLU A 328 -25.06 -8.46 24.06
CA GLU A 328 -26.44 -8.08 23.78
C GLU A 328 -26.56 -7.46 22.39
N LEU A 329 -25.56 -6.63 22.03
CA LEU A 329 -25.47 -6.00 20.73
C LEU A 329 -25.47 -7.02 19.57
N LEU A 330 -24.79 -8.16 19.75
CA LEU A 330 -24.75 -9.24 18.75
C LEU A 330 -26.09 -9.96 18.56
N GLY A 331 -27.06 -9.73 19.46
CA GLY A 331 -28.45 -10.16 19.29
C GLY A 331 -29.21 -9.34 18.24
N PHE A 332 -28.75 -8.14 17.90
CA PHE A 332 -29.39 -7.29 16.89
C PHE A 332 -28.79 -7.53 15.50
N GLY A 333 -29.65 -7.85 14.52
CA GLY A 333 -29.22 -8.08 13.14
C GLY A 333 -28.51 -6.88 12.49
N HIS A 334 -28.91 -5.65 12.84
CA HIS A 334 -28.28 -4.42 12.34
C HIS A 334 -26.85 -4.24 12.85
N ALA A 335 -26.53 -4.70 14.07
CA ALA A 335 -25.18 -4.63 14.61
C ALA A 335 -24.19 -5.42 13.75
N TRP A 336 -24.59 -6.59 13.24
CA TRP A 336 -23.75 -7.40 12.35
C TRP A 336 -23.42 -6.69 11.04
N LEU A 337 -24.35 -5.93 10.46
CA LEU A 337 -24.10 -5.16 9.24
C LEU A 337 -23.02 -4.09 9.48
N VAL A 338 -23.16 -3.34 10.57
CA VAL A 338 -22.17 -2.34 11.00
C VAL A 338 -20.80 -2.97 11.25
N LEU A 339 -20.75 -4.13 11.95
CA LEU A 339 -19.49 -4.84 12.21
C LEU A 339 -18.85 -5.37 10.93
N ILE A 340 -19.64 -5.86 9.96
CA ILE A 340 -19.16 -6.26 8.63
C ILE A 340 -18.59 -5.05 7.88
N ASP A 341 -19.24 -3.89 7.97
CA ASP A 341 -18.74 -2.67 7.32
C ASP A 341 -17.40 -2.23 7.91
N ILE A 342 -17.27 -2.28 9.23
CA ILE A 342 -16.03 -1.93 9.93
C ILE A 342 -14.93 -2.95 9.64
N LEU A 343 -15.26 -4.25 9.58
CA LEU A 343 -14.33 -5.28 9.14
C LEU A 343 -13.86 -5.01 7.71
N GLY A 344 -14.79 -4.67 6.82
CA GLY A 344 -14.53 -4.29 5.43
C GLY A 344 -13.59 -3.08 5.32
N LEU A 345 -13.87 -2.01 6.06
CA LEU A 345 -12.98 -0.85 6.14
C LEU A 345 -11.57 -1.26 6.55
N GLY A 346 -11.43 -2.15 7.54
CA GLY A 346 -10.13 -2.69 7.95
C GLY A 346 -9.44 -3.50 6.86
N VAL A 347 -10.12 -4.50 6.29
CA VAL A 347 -9.57 -5.40 5.24
C VAL A 347 -9.09 -4.60 4.03
N PHE A 348 -9.93 -3.69 3.53
CA PHE A 348 -9.59 -2.89 2.37
C PHE A 348 -8.57 -1.79 2.69
N GLY A 349 -8.50 -1.33 3.95
CA GLY A 349 -7.39 -0.54 4.46
C GLY A 349 -6.04 -1.27 4.36
N GLY A 350 -6.00 -2.56 4.71
CA GLY A 350 -4.82 -3.41 4.53
C GLY A 350 -4.36 -3.52 3.07
N PHE A 351 -5.30 -3.74 2.14
CA PHE A 351 -5.01 -3.76 0.69
C PHE A 351 -4.55 -2.41 0.14
N TYR A 352 -4.94 -1.32 0.78
CA TYR A 352 -4.53 0.02 0.39
C TYR A 352 -3.12 0.34 0.89
N ILE A 353 -2.84 0.11 2.18
CA ILE A 353 -1.64 0.65 2.84
C ILE A 353 -0.37 -0.16 2.56
N VAL A 354 -0.47 -1.50 2.51
CA VAL A 354 0.68 -2.39 2.37
C VAL A 354 1.43 -2.21 1.04
N PRO A 355 0.75 -2.18 -0.14
CA PRO A 355 1.43 -1.97 -1.41
C PRO A 355 2.05 -0.57 -1.54
N LEU A 356 1.43 0.46 -0.94
CA LEU A 356 1.95 1.83 -0.98
C LEU A 356 3.29 1.92 -0.26
N TYR A 357 3.41 1.36 0.95
CA TYR A 357 4.70 1.30 1.65
C TYR A 357 5.74 0.48 0.90
N ALA A 358 5.36 -0.69 0.39
CA ALA A 358 6.27 -1.52 -0.40
C ALA A 358 6.76 -0.79 -1.66
N LEU A 359 5.92 0.02 -2.30
CA LEU A 359 6.32 0.84 -3.44
C LEU A 359 7.27 1.97 -3.04
N ILE A 360 6.94 2.74 -2.01
CA ILE A 360 7.80 3.84 -1.54
C ILE A 360 9.18 3.28 -1.19
N GLN A 361 9.25 2.10 -0.56
CA GLN A 361 10.50 1.46 -0.17
C GLN A 361 11.32 0.93 -1.36
N SER A 362 10.67 0.22 -2.29
CA SER A 362 11.34 -0.41 -3.44
C SER A 362 11.78 0.58 -4.52
N ARG A 363 10.99 1.63 -4.77
CA ARG A 363 11.26 2.60 -5.84
C ARG A 363 12.04 3.83 -5.39
N THR A 364 12.44 3.91 -4.12
CA THR A 364 13.29 4.99 -3.63
C THR A 364 14.73 4.51 -3.48
N ALA A 365 15.66 5.31 -3.99
CA ALA A 365 17.09 5.08 -3.86
C ALA A 365 17.50 4.94 -2.39
N GLU A 366 18.43 4.02 -2.09
CA GLU A 366 18.79 3.66 -0.72
C GLU A 366 19.33 4.85 0.10
N ASN A 367 20.05 5.77 -0.54
CA ASN A 367 20.63 6.99 0.05
C ASN A 367 19.62 8.11 0.33
N GLU A 368 18.36 7.96 -0.09
CA GLU A 368 17.28 8.92 0.15
C GLU A 368 16.07 8.29 0.86
N ARG A 369 16.04 6.95 0.95
CA ARG A 369 14.88 6.18 1.41
C ARG A 369 14.38 6.60 2.78
N ALA A 370 15.29 6.81 3.75
CA ALA A 370 14.89 7.20 5.10
C ALA A 370 14.28 8.62 5.12
N ARG A 371 14.85 9.57 4.40
CA ARG A 371 14.25 10.92 4.28
C ARG A 371 12.92 10.93 3.53
N VAL A 372 12.76 10.10 2.49
CA VAL A 372 11.47 9.98 1.80
C VAL A 372 10.39 9.39 2.72
N ILE A 373 10.73 8.40 3.54
CA ILE A 373 9.81 7.88 4.57
C ILE A 373 9.55 8.94 5.66
N ALA A 374 10.54 9.75 6.03
CA ALA A 374 10.32 10.88 6.94
C ALA A 374 9.35 11.91 6.35
N ALA A 375 9.45 12.22 5.06
CA ALA A 375 8.50 13.07 4.35
C ALA A 375 7.08 12.50 4.42
N ASN A 376 6.94 11.18 4.23
CA ASN A 376 5.68 10.47 4.40
C ASN A 376 5.11 10.63 5.82
N ASN A 377 5.95 10.46 6.85
CA ASN A 377 5.50 10.60 8.23
C ASN A 377 5.03 12.03 8.58
N ILE A 378 5.75 13.05 8.09
CA ILE A 378 5.34 14.45 8.27
C ILE A 378 3.99 14.69 7.60
N LEU A 379 3.81 14.20 6.37
CA LEU A 379 2.57 14.39 5.63
C LEU A 379 1.40 13.60 6.24
N ASN A 380 1.63 12.40 6.76
CA ASN A 380 0.63 11.63 7.52
C ASN A 380 0.19 12.41 8.76
N ALA A 381 1.14 12.96 9.53
CA ALA A 381 0.84 13.75 10.72
C ALA A 381 0.02 15.00 10.36
N LEU A 382 0.38 15.69 9.27
CA LEU A 382 -0.40 16.81 8.75
C LEU A 382 -1.84 16.40 8.44
N PHE A 383 -2.02 15.29 7.75
CA PHE A 383 -3.34 14.80 7.33
C PHE A 383 -4.20 14.36 8.53
N MET A 384 -3.61 13.78 9.58
CA MET A 384 -4.34 13.50 10.83
C MET A 384 -4.79 14.78 11.56
N VAL A 385 -3.98 15.85 11.54
CA VAL A 385 -4.39 17.14 12.12
C VAL A 385 -5.50 17.78 11.28
N VAL A 386 -5.36 17.77 9.96
CA VAL A 386 -6.38 18.29 9.04
C VAL A 386 -7.68 17.50 9.20
N SER A 387 -7.61 16.18 9.42
CA SER A 387 -8.80 15.36 9.64
C SER A 387 -9.54 15.74 10.92
N ALA A 388 -8.83 16.01 12.02
CA ALA A 388 -9.42 16.51 13.26
C ALA A 388 -10.12 17.86 13.05
N ILE A 389 -9.49 18.79 12.32
CA ILE A 389 -10.08 20.10 11.99
C ILE A 389 -11.35 19.91 11.16
N VAL A 390 -11.31 19.05 10.13
CA VAL A 390 -12.47 18.74 9.28
C VAL A 390 -13.61 18.13 10.12
N SER A 391 -13.31 17.19 11.03
CA SER A 391 -14.32 16.63 11.93
C SER A 391 -14.95 17.70 12.83
N ILE A 392 -14.16 18.60 13.42
CA ILE A 392 -14.68 19.71 14.24
C ILE A 392 -15.60 20.62 13.42
N VAL A 393 -15.17 21.03 12.22
CA VAL A 393 -15.96 21.89 11.35
C VAL A 393 -17.29 21.22 10.97
N LEU A 394 -17.25 19.95 10.56
CA LEU A 394 -18.45 19.25 10.10
C LEU A 394 -19.42 18.89 11.23
N LEU A 395 -18.91 18.43 12.38
CA LEU A 395 -19.76 18.02 13.51
C LEU A 395 -20.23 19.21 14.34
N SER A 396 -19.36 20.18 14.64
CA SER A 396 -19.69 21.28 15.55
C SER A 396 -20.25 22.50 14.83
N LEU A 397 -19.70 22.89 13.67
CA LEU A 397 -20.15 24.09 12.95
C LEU A 397 -21.28 23.78 11.95
N ALA A 398 -21.11 22.75 11.12
CA ALA A 398 -22.13 22.34 10.15
C ALA A 398 -23.23 21.44 10.76
N LYS A 399 -23.06 21.01 12.02
CA LYS A 399 -24.02 20.18 12.78
C LYS A 399 -24.39 18.87 12.07
N LEU A 400 -23.46 18.30 11.30
CA LEU A 400 -23.65 16.98 10.71
C LEU A 400 -23.55 15.89 11.77
N SER A 401 -24.26 14.80 11.58
CA SER A 401 -24.12 13.60 12.42
C SER A 401 -22.84 12.81 12.08
N ILE A 402 -22.41 11.92 12.98
CA ILE A 402 -21.25 11.06 12.74
C ILE A 402 -21.42 10.18 11.48
N PRO A 403 -22.59 9.53 11.23
CA PRO A 403 -22.81 8.84 9.96
C PRO A 403 -22.67 9.76 8.74
N GLN A 404 -23.18 11.00 8.82
CA GLN A 404 -23.04 11.96 7.71
C GLN A 404 -21.59 12.37 7.48
N LEU A 405 -20.78 12.47 8.55
CA LEU A 405 -19.34 12.65 8.42
C LEU A 405 -18.70 11.45 7.68
N PHE A 406 -19.07 10.21 8.00
CA PHE A 406 -18.59 9.03 7.28
C PHE A 406 -19.00 9.02 5.79
N LEU A 407 -20.22 9.47 5.47
CA LEU A 407 -20.65 9.68 4.09
C LEU A 407 -19.76 10.70 3.38
N VAL A 408 -19.56 11.88 3.97
CA VAL A 408 -18.72 12.95 3.39
C VAL A 408 -17.30 12.44 3.13
N VAL A 409 -16.69 11.75 4.09
CA VAL A 409 -15.34 11.17 3.93
C VAL A 409 -15.31 10.13 2.82
N SER A 410 -16.34 9.29 2.70
CA SER A 410 -16.44 8.29 1.63
C SER A 410 -16.57 8.92 0.24
N LEU A 411 -17.30 10.03 0.12
CA LEU A 411 -17.42 10.80 -1.11
C LEU A 411 -16.12 11.54 -1.45
N LEU A 412 -15.44 12.12 -0.45
CA LEU A 412 -14.11 12.70 -0.64
C LEU A 412 -13.10 11.64 -1.11
N ASN A 413 -13.19 10.41 -0.61
CA ASN A 413 -12.33 9.30 -1.05
C ASN A 413 -12.49 9.05 -2.56
N ILE A 414 -13.73 9.12 -3.09
CA ILE A 414 -13.97 9.02 -4.54
C ILE A 414 -13.24 10.14 -5.29
N GLY A 415 -13.34 11.37 -4.83
CA GLY A 415 -12.68 12.53 -5.45
C GLY A 415 -11.16 12.42 -5.46
N VAL A 416 -10.56 12.06 -4.32
CA VAL A 416 -9.10 11.87 -4.19
C VAL A 416 -8.63 10.71 -5.05
N ASN A 417 -9.35 9.59 -5.07
CA ASN A 417 -9.03 8.45 -5.92
C ASN A 417 -9.09 8.80 -7.42
N ALA A 418 -10.14 9.50 -7.85
CA ALA A 418 -10.26 9.94 -9.23
C ALA A 418 -9.08 10.84 -9.64
N TYR A 419 -8.62 11.71 -8.74
CA TYR A 419 -7.45 12.55 -8.96
C TYR A 419 -6.14 11.73 -9.04
N ILE A 420 -5.87 10.86 -8.06
CA ILE A 420 -4.63 10.07 -8.00
C ILE A 420 -4.54 9.12 -9.20
N PHE A 421 -5.61 8.40 -9.53
CA PHE A 421 -5.62 7.42 -10.62
C PHE A 421 -5.63 8.06 -12.00
N LYS A 422 -6.13 9.30 -12.12
CA LYS A 422 -5.93 10.09 -13.33
C LYS A 422 -4.47 10.48 -13.49
N ILE A 423 -3.78 10.91 -12.44
CA ILE A 423 -2.39 11.39 -12.57
C ILE A 423 -1.39 10.24 -12.72
N VAL A 424 -1.69 9.09 -12.11
CA VAL A 424 -0.83 7.90 -12.18
C VAL A 424 -1.63 6.73 -12.77
N PRO A 425 -1.78 6.68 -14.11
CA PRO A 425 -2.54 5.62 -14.79
C PRO A 425 -1.96 4.22 -14.59
N GLU A 426 -0.71 4.11 -14.14
CA GLU A 426 -0.09 2.85 -13.75
C GLU A 426 -0.95 2.10 -12.73
N PHE A 427 -1.52 2.78 -11.73
CA PHE A 427 -2.40 2.17 -10.73
C PHE A 427 -3.62 1.50 -11.39
N THR A 428 -4.30 2.23 -12.29
CA THR A 428 -5.49 1.74 -13.00
C THR A 428 -5.15 0.58 -13.92
N MET A 429 -4.08 0.69 -14.70
CA MET A 429 -3.65 -0.38 -15.61
C MET A 429 -3.31 -1.65 -14.84
N ARG A 430 -2.48 -1.52 -13.80
CA ARG A 430 -2.08 -2.63 -12.94
C ARG A 430 -3.28 -3.26 -12.24
N PHE A 431 -4.26 -2.46 -11.79
CA PHE A 431 -5.50 -2.98 -11.22
C PHE A 431 -6.32 -3.77 -12.25
N MET A 432 -6.48 -3.25 -13.48
CA MET A 432 -7.20 -3.97 -14.54
C MET A 432 -6.52 -5.29 -14.89
N ILE A 433 -5.19 -5.28 -15.02
CA ILE A 433 -4.38 -6.48 -15.25
C ILE A 433 -4.55 -7.48 -14.10
N TRP A 434 -4.43 -7.00 -12.87
CA TRP A 434 -4.58 -7.82 -11.67
C TRP A 434 -5.98 -8.45 -11.60
N LEU A 435 -7.03 -7.66 -11.85
CA LEU A 435 -8.42 -8.12 -11.86
C LEU A 435 -8.66 -9.18 -12.93
N LEU A 436 -8.19 -8.94 -14.16
CA LEU A 436 -8.32 -9.91 -15.26
C LEU A 436 -7.56 -11.21 -14.95
N SER A 437 -6.33 -11.11 -14.43
CA SER A 437 -5.46 -12.25 -14.13
C SER A 437 -5.85 -13.04 -12.88
N HIS A 438 -6.75 -12.53 -12.02
CA HIS A 438 -7.22 -13.25 -10.83
C HIS A 438 -8.70 -13.65 -10.91
N SER A 439 -9.52 -12.88 -11.63
CA SER A 439 -10.96 -13.16 -11.77
C SER A 439 -11.30 -13.94 -13.03
N MET A 440 -10.57 -13.73 -14.13
CA MET A 440 -10.94 -14.29 -15.45
C MET A 440 -9.95 -15.31 -16.00
N TYR A 441 -8.65 -15.12 -15.76
CA TYR A 441 -7.59 -15.94 -16.37
C TYR A 441 -6.70 -16.55 -15.30
N ARG A 442 -6.18 -17.76 -15.51
CA ARG A 442 -5.06 -18.30 -14.72
C ARG A 442 -3.80 -18.19 -15.56
N VAL A 443 -3.07 -17.09 -15.37
CA VAL A 443 -1.89 -16.78 -16.19
C VAL A 443 -0.67 -17.55 -15.69
N GLU A 444 -0.08 -18.37 -16.55
CA GLU A 444 1.21 -19.03 -16.34
C GLU A 444 2.27 -18.32 -17.19
N HIS A 445 3.44 -18.09 -16.60
CA HIS A 445 4.56 -17.44 -17.27
C HIS A 445 5.67 -18.46 -17.50
N ARG A 446 6.22 -18.51 -18.72
CA ARG A 446 7.37 -19.36 -19.05
C ARG A 446 8.44 -18.53 -19.74
N ASN A 447 9.67 -18.66 -19.26
CA ASN A 447 10.88 -18.06 -19.85
C ASN A 447 10.84 -16.53 -20.02
N LEU A 448 10.04 -15.80 -19.22
CA LEU A 448 10.00 -14.33 -19.30
C LEU A 448 11.33 -13.66 -18.90
N ASP A 449 12.22 -14.39 -18.22
CA ASP A 449 13.57 -13.92 -17.89
C ASP A 449 14.46 -13.76 -19.15
N ALA A 450 14.01 -14.22 -20.32
CA ALA A 450 14.64 -13.91 -21.61
C ALA A 450 14.46 -12.45 -22.05
N ILE A 451 13.52 -11.72 -21.43
CA ILE A 451 13.31 -10.30 -21.68
C ILE A 451 14.34 -9.50 -20.87
N PRO A 452 15.17 -8.66 -21.52
CA PRO A 452 16.26 -7.99 -20.85
C PRO A 452 15.74 -6.97 -19.83
N ASP A 453 16.36 -6.97 -18.64
CA ASP A 453 16.06 -6.04 -17.55
C ASP A 453 16.47 -4.59 -17.90
N GLU A 454 17.41 -4.41 -18.84
CA GLU A 454 17.86 -3.10 -19.34
C GLU A 454 18.10 -3.13 -20.85
N GLY A 455 18.09 -1.96 -21.48
CA GLY A 455 18.29 -1.84 -22.93
C GLY A 455 17.04 -2.15 -23.77
N ALA A 456 17.16 -1.87 -25.07
CA ALA A 456 16.07 -1.97 -26.02
C ALA A 456 15.87 -3.40 -26.54
N ALA A 457 14.61 -3.78 -26.73
CA ALA A 457 14.26 -5.01 -27.45
C ALA A 457 12.89 -4.87 -28.12
N LEU A 458 12.74 -5.54 -29.26
CA LEU A 458 11.47 -5.65 -29.96
C LEU A 458 10.79 -6.97 -29.59
N LEU A 459 9.64 -6.88 -28.91
CA LEU A 459 8.82 -8.03 -28.57
C LEU A 459 7.84 -8.31 -29.71
N VAL A 460 7.79 -9.56 -30.17
CA VAL A 460 6.94 -10.00 -31.27
C VAL A 460 6.01 -11.10 -30.79
N CYS A 461 4.71 -10.88 -30.82
CA CYS A 461 3.72 -11.83 -30.30
C CYS A 461 2.56 -12.08 -31.28
N ASN A 462 1.91 -13.24 -31.17
CA ASN A 462 0.63 -13.51 -31.83
C ASN A 462 -0.53 -12.69 -31.21
N HIS A 463 -1.58 -12.45 -32.00
CA HIS A 463 -2.71 -11.59 -31.63
C HIS A 463 -4.06 -12.32 -31.65
N VAL A 464 -4.51 -12.74 -30.47
CA VAL A 464 -5.66 -13.61 -30.26
C VAL A 464 -6.85 -12.88 -29.65
N SER A 465 -6.62 -11.89 -28.78
CA SER A 465 -7.66 -11.25 -27.97
C SER A 465 -7.43 -9.75 -27.75
N PHE A 466 -8.51 -9.02 -27.44
CA PHE A 466 -8.41 -7.59 -27.10
C PHE A 466 -7.61 -7.31 -25.82
N VAL A 467 -7.40 -8.32 -24.97
CA VAL A 467 -6.66 -8.20 -23.70
C VAL A 467 -5.19 -8.63 -23.80
N ASP A 468 -4.69 -9.02 -24.99
CA ASP A 468 -3.33 -9.50 -25.19
C ASP A 468 -2.28 -8.54 -24.62
N ALA A 469 -2.38 -7.25 -24.99
CA ALA A 469 -1.46 -6.22 -24.52
C ALA A 469 -1.50 -6.02 -22.99
N LEU A 470 -2.68 -6.18 -22.36
CA LEU A 470 -2.81 -6.08 -20.90
C LEU A 470 -2.13 -7.28 -20.22
N LEU A 471 -2.34 -8.50 -20.72
CA LEU A 471 -1.73 -9.70 -20.15
C LEU A 471 -0.20 -9.68 -20.30
N ILE A 472 0.31 -9.29 -21.46
CA ILE A 472 1.76 -9.13 -21.69
C ILE A 472 2.32 -8.03 -20.79
N GLY A 473 1.68 -6.85 -20.75
CA GLY A 473 2.11 -5.73 -19.92
C GLY A 473 2.08 -6.04 -18.41
N GLY A 474 1.21 -6.94 -17.98
CA GLY A 474 1.15 -7.42 -16.60
C GLY A 474 2.24 -8.41 -16.22
N ALA A 475 2.58 -9.29 -17.18
CA ALA A 475 3.53 -10.37 -16.97
C ALA A 475 4.99 -9.88 -17.01
N VAL A 476 5.29 -8.92 -17.89
CA VAL A 476 6.64 -8.39 -18.10
C VAL A 476 6.99 -7.34 -17.04
N ARG A 477 8.22 -7.40 -16.51
CA ARG A 477 8.67 -6.59 -15.36
C ARG A 477 8.90 -5.11 -15.71
N ARG A 478 9.17 -4.80 -16.99
CA ARG A 478 9.44 -3.45 -17.49
C ARG A 478 8.25 -2.89 -18.29
N PRO A 479 8.08 -1.56 -18.32
CA PRO A 479 7.09 -0.92 -19.20
C PRO A 479 7.30 -1.30 -20.67
N ILE A 480 6.21 -1.63 -21.36
CA ILE A 480 6.21 -1.96 -22.79
C ILE A 480 5.40 -0.92 -23.55
N ARG A 481 5.96 -0.43 -24.66
CA ARG A 481 5.27 0.44 -25.61
C ARG A 481 4.58 -0.43 -26.66
N PHE A 482 3.27 -0.59 -26.52
CA PHE A 482 2.48 -1.39 -27.47
C PHE A 482 2.13 -0.57 -28.71
N VAL A 483 2.24 -1.19 -29.88
CA VAL A 483 1.69 -0.64 -31.11
C VAL A 483 0.22 -1.05 -31.24
N MET A 484 -0.67 -0.08 -31.46
CA MET A 484 -2.12 -0.28 -31.43
C MET A 484 -2.83 0.44 -32.57
N TYR A 485 -3.91 -0.13 -33.09
CA TYR A 485 -4.73 0.53 -34.10
C TYR A 485 -5.30 1.88 -33.61
N TYR A 486 -5.07 2.94 -34.39
CA TYR A 486 -5.31 4.32 -33.95
C TYR A 486 -6.77 4.63 -33.56
N LYS A 487 -7.77 3.98 -34.15
CA LYS A 487 -9.18 4.19 -33.77
C LYS A 487 -9.47 3.66 -32.37
N ILE A 488 -8.87 2.52 -31.98
CA ILE A 488 -8.97 1.99 -30.60
C ILE A 488 -8.23 2.91 -29.64
N TYR A 489 -7.05 3.37 -30.04
CA TYR A 489 -6.27 4.34 -29.27
C TYR A 489 -7.06 5.63 -28.99
N ASN A 490 -7.93 6.06 -29.92
CA ASN A 490 -8.74 7.28 -29.80
C ASN A 490 -10.10 7.09 -29.11
N LEU A 491 -10.41 5.91 -28.58
CA LEU A 491 -11.66 5.71 -27.84
C LEU A 491 -11.71 6.63 -26.62
N PRO A 492 -12.85 7.30 -26.35
CA PRO A 492 -12.99 8.20 -25.21
C PRO A 492 -12.76 7.44 -23.90
N VAL A 493 -12.22 8.13 -22.88
CA VAL A 493 -11.75 7.55 -21.60
C VAL A 493 -10.48 6.70 -21.72
N LEU A 494 -10.45 5.73 -22.63
CA LEU A 494 -9.29 4.84 -22.82
C LEU A 494 -8.08 5.53 -23.46
N ASN A 495 -8.32 6.54 -24.31
CA ASN A 495 -7.25 7.34 -24.92
C ASN A 495 -6.27 7.90 -23.89
N PHE A 496 -6.79 8.36 -22.75
CA PHE A 496 -5.98 8.89 -21.67
C PHE A 496 -5.04 7.83 -21.08
N ILE A 497 -5.55 6.62 -20.89
CA ILE A 497 -4.79 5.47 -20.39
C ILE A 497 -3.70 5.11 -21.40
N PHE A 498 -4.05 4.89 -22.68
CA PHE A 498 -3.10 4.50 -23.72
C PHE A 498 -2.01 5.55 -23.97
N ARG A 499 -2.37 6.84 -23.95
CA ARG A 499 -1.39 7.92 -24.09
C ARG A 499 -0.36 7.89 -22.97
N THR A 500 -0.79 7.68 -21.73
CA THR A 500 0.11 7.64 -20.57
C THR A 500 0.93 6.34 -20.51
N ALA A 501 0.41 5.23 -21.02
CA ALA A 501 1.19 4.00 -21.24
C ALA A 501 2.29 4.17 -22.31
N GLY A 502 2.28 5.26 -23.07
CA GLY A 502 3.17 5.45 -24.22
C GLY A 502 2.82 4.55 -25.40
N THR A 503 1.58 4.06 -25.48
CA THR A 503 1.07 3.26 -26.62
C THR A 503 1.23 4.04 -27.93
N ILE A 504 1.63 3.35 -28.97
CA ILE A 504 1.96 3.92 -30.28
C ILE A 504 0.76 3.69 -31.22
N PRO A 505 -0.04 4.73 -31.55
CA PRO A 505 -1.11 4.59 -32.51
C PRO A 505 -0.55 4.36 -33.92
N ILE A 506 -1.07 3.34 -34.62
CA ILE A 506 -0.71 3.03 -36.00
C ILE A 506 -1.96 2.89 -36.88
N ALA A 507 -1.85 3.29 -38.14
CA ALA A 507 -2.84 3.09 -39.19
C ALA A 507 -2.23 2.25 -40.33
N GLY A 508 -3.06 1.69 -41.21
CA GLY A 508 -2.54 1.10 -42.44
C GLY A 508 -1.91 2.17 -43.34
N ARG A 509 -0.87 1.84 -44.11
CA ARG A 509 -0.18 2.79 -45.02
C ARG A 509 -1.14 3.47 -46.00
N GLN A 510 -2.15 2.74 -46.49
CA GLN A 510 -3.17 3.25 -47.41
C GLN A 510 -4.30 4.01 -46.69
N GLU A 511 -4.45 3.81 -45.38
CA GLU A 511 -5.52 4.45 -44.58
C GLU A 511 -5.11 5.85 -44.14
N ASP A 512 -3.91 6.00 -43.57
CA ASP A 512 -3.34 7.30 -43.20
C ASP A 512 -1.81 7.21 -43.16
N ILE A 513 -1.16 7.80 -44.17
CA ILE A 513 0.30 7.79 -44.29
C ILE A 513 0.98 8.59 -43.18
N HIS A 514 0.37 9.66 -42.67
CA HIS A 514 0.97 10.51 -41.65
C HIS A 514 1.01 9.80 -40.30
N ILE A 515 -0.09 9.14 -39.92
CA ILE A 515 -0.14 8.32 -38.70
C ILE A 515 0.83 7.14 -38.82
N TYR A 516 0.89 6.49 -39.98
CA TYR A 516 1.83 5.41 -40.25
C TYR A 516 3.28 5.84 -40.05
N GLU A 517 3.75 6.91 -40.73
CA GLU A 517 5.13 7.41 -40.60
C GLU A 517 5.46 7.89 -39.18
N LYS A 518 4.51 8.54 -38.51
CA LYS A 518 4.66 8.98 -37.11
C LYS A 518 4.81 7.80 -36.16
N ALA A 519 4.11 6.68 -36.41
CA ALA A 519 4.24 5.47 -35.60
C ALA A 519 5.66 4.89 -35.68
N PHE A 520 6.23 4.75 -36.88
CA PHE A 520 7.61 4.26 -37.06
C PHE A 520 8.64 5.17 -36.41
N THR A 521 8.51 6.49 -36.60
CA THR A 521 9.36 7.48 -35.93
C THR A 521 9.32 7.32 -34.41
N ARG A 522 8.13 7.09 -33.85
CA ARG A 522 7.96 6.91 -32.40
C ARG A 522 8.51 5.57 -31.90
N ILE A 523 8.36 4.49 -32.68
CA ILE A 523 8.97 3.18 -32.39
C ILE A 523 10.49 3.32 -32.33
N ALA A 524 11.09 3.93 -33.35
CA ALA A 524 12.53 4.15 -33.40
C ALA A 524 13.03 4.98 -32.23
N GLN A 525 12.31 6.04 -31.84
CA GLN A 525 12.64 6.85 -30.67
C GLN A 525 12.65 6.01 -29.39
N TYR A 526 11.58 5.28 -29.09
CA TYR A 526 11.50 4.49 -27.86
C TYR A 526 12.56 3.37 -27.79
N LEU A 527 12.83 2.72 -28.92
CA LEU A 527 13.91 1.73 -28.99
C LEU A 527 15.27 2.39 -28.76
N LYS A 528 15.55 3.57 -29.33
CA LYS A 528 16.79 4.32 -29.07
C LYS A 528 16.93 4.76 -27.61
N ASP A 529 15.80 5.05 -26.95
CA ASP A 529 15.73 5.40 -25.53
C ASP A 529 15.89 4.16 -24.60
N GLY A 530 16.13 2.97 -25.15
CA GLY A 530 16.35 1.75 -24.37
C GLY A 530 15.06 1.08 -23.87
N GLU A 531 13.90 1.43 -24.44
CA GLU A 531 12.61 0.89 -24.04
C GLU A 531 12.22 -0.39 -24.80
N LEU A 532 11.27 -1.15 -24.24
CA LEU A 532 10.67 -2.30 -24.91
C LEU A 532 9.52 -1.84 -25.80
N VAL A 533 9.53 -2.25 -27.07
CA VAL A 533 8.38 -2.06 -27.98
C VAL A 533 7.78 -3.43 -28.27
N CYS A 534 6.46 -3.57 -28.15
CA CYS A 534 5.77 -4.80 -28.51
C CYS A 534 4.87 -4.57 -29.72
N ILE A 535 5.00 -5.46 -30.70
CA ILE A 535 4.18 -5.48 -31.90
C ILE A 535 3.47 -6.83 -32.06
N PHE A 536 2.31 -6.75 -32.70
CA PHE A 536 1.55 -7.89 -33.18
C PHE A 536 1.62 -7.89 -34.71
N PRO A 537 2.61 -8.58 -35.34
CA PRO A 537 2.92 -8.37 -36.75
C PRO A 537 1.80 -8.80 -37.72
N GLU A 538 0.82 -9.56 -37.23
CA GLU A 538 -0.42 -9.92 -37.93
C GLU A 538 -1.23 -8.68 -38.34
N GLY A 539 -1.15 -7.60 -37.54
CA GLY A 539 -1.86 -6.33 -37.76
C GLY A 539 -3.39 -6.42 -37.67
N LYS A 540 -3.93 -7.58 -37.29
CA LYS A 540 -5.35 -7.84 -37.01
C LYS A 540 -5.45 -8.98 -35.99
N LEU A 541 -6.56 -9.03 -35.27
CA LEU A 541 -6.92 -10.19 -34.45
C LEU A 541 -7.26 -11.38 -35.33
N THR A 542 -6.81 -12.57 -34.91
CA THR A 542 -7.20 -13.83 -35.55
C THR A 542 -8.73 -14.04 -35.55
N ALA A 543 -9.22 -14.69 -36.60
CA ALA A 543 -10.64 -14.97 -36.82
C ALA A 543 -10.99 -16.46 -36.61
N ASP A 544 -9.99 -17.34 -36.58
CA ASP A 544 -10.12 -18.80 -36.46
C ASP A 544 -9.24 -19.40 -35.34
N GLY A 545 -8.44 -18.57 -34.66
CA GLY A 545 -7.50 -18.99 -33.62
C GLY A 545 -6.12 -19.37 -34.14
N GLU A 546 -5.89 -19.29 -35.45
CA GLU A 546 -4.57 -19.51 -36.05
C GLU A 546 -3.76 -18.21 -36.16
N ILE A 547 -2.43 -18.36 -36.18
CA ILE A 547 -1.50 -17.23 -36.31
C ILE A 547 -1.51 -16.76 -37.78
N ASN A 548 -1.85 -15.49 -38.02
CA ASN A 548 -1.79 -14.90 -39.35
C ASN A 548 -0.34 -14.66 -39.81
N GLU A 549 -0.19 -14.38 -41.11
CA GLU A 549 1.08 -13.97 -41.70
C GLU A 549 1.64 -12.69 -41.06
N PHE A 550 2.95 -12.68 -40.80
CA PHE A 550 3.66 -11.54 -40.23
C PHE A 550 4.02 -10.53 -41.32
N LYS A 551 3.61 -9.26 -41.13
CA LYS A 551 3.78 -8.21 -42.13
C LYS A 551 5.20 -7.60 -42.15
N SER A 552 5.56 -7.00 -43.28
CA SER A 552 6.85 -6.33 -43.55
C SER A 552 7.15 -5.10 -42.67
N GLY A 553 6.19 -4.60 -41.90
CA GLY A 553 6.42 -3.52 -40.93
C GLY A 553 7.51 -3.86 -39.91
N LEU A 554 7.62 -5.14 -39.52
CA LEU A 554 8.71 -5.65 -38.70
C LEU A 554 10.08 -5.37 -39.32
N THR A 555 10.26 -5.69 -40.60
CA THR A 555 11.53 -5.52 -41.33
C THR A 555 11.96 -4.06 -41.34
N ARG A 556 11.01 -3.13 -41.54
CA ARG A 556 11.29 -1.69 -41.50
C ARG A 556 11.80 -1.24 -40.13
N ILE A 557 11.17 -1.70 -39.04
CA ILE A 557 11.60 -1.35 -37.67
C ILE A 557 13.06 -1.75 -37.47
N LEU A 558 13.41 -2.99 -37.84
CA LEU A 558 14.74 -3.55 -37.62
C LEU A 558 15.82 -2.94 -38.52
N GLN A 559 15.46 -2.50 -39.72
CA GLN A 559 16.36 -1.75 -40.60
C GLN A 559 16.68 -0.35 -40.04
N GLU A 560 15.69 0.31 -39.44
CA GLU A 560 15.86 1.66 -38.88
C GLU A 560 16.54 1.64 -37.50
N THR A 561 16.21 0.64 -36.67
CA THR A 561 16.75 0.49 -35.32
C THR A 561 17.07 -0.99 -35.05
N PRO A 562 18.32 -1.43 -35.33
CA PRO A 562 18.75 -2.81 -35.11
C PRO A 562 18.79 -3.13 -33.62
N VAL A 563 17.81 -3.90 -33.13
CA VAL A 563 17.69 -4.30 -31.72
C VAL A 563 17.37 -5.80 -31.61
N PRO A 564 17.73 -6.46 -30.49
CA PRO A 564 17.36 -7.85 -30.26
C PRO A 564 15.84 -8.06 -30.36
N VAL A 565 15.42 -9.15 -31.01
CA VAL A 565 14.00 -9.50 -31.18
C VAL A 565 13.64 -10.69 -30.30
N ILE A 566 12.62 -10.55 -29.48
CA ILE A 566 12.17 -11.63 -28.59
C ILE A 566 10.80 -12.12 -29.07
N PRO A 567 10.73 -13.34 -29.64
CA PRO A 567 9.47 -13.95 -29.99
C PRO A 567 8.72 -14.36 -28.73
N MET A 568 7.42 -14.13 -28.70
CA MET A 568 6.53 -14.50 -27.62
C MET A 568 5.27 -15.17 -28.17
N ALA A 569 4.67 -16.03 -27.37
CA ALA A 569 3.38 -16.63 -27.69
C ALA A 569 2.40 -16.54 -26.51
N LEU A 570 1.18 -16.13 -26.83
CA LEU A 570 -0.01 -16.26 -25.99
C LEU A 570 -0.73 -17.56 -26.36
N GLN A 571 -0.92 -18.42 -25.36
CA GLN A 571 -1.63 -19.70 -25.48
C GLN A 571 -2.95 -19.66 -24.70
N GLY A 572 -4.01 -20.27 -25.21
CA GLY A 572 -5.23 -20.54 -24.43
C GLY A 572 -6.24 -19.39 -24.37
N LEU A 573 -6.09 -18.37 -25.23
CA LEU A 573 -6.96 -17.19 -25.27
C LEU A 573 -8.10 -17.32 -26.28
N TRP A 574 -7.99 -18.23 -27.26
CA TRP A 574 -9.07 -18.47 -28.21
C TRP A 574 -10.30 -19.05 -27.50
N GLY A 575 -11.50 -18.55 -27.86
CA GLY A 575 -12.76 -18.92 -27.18
C GLY A 575 -13.01 -18.23 -25.85
N SER A 576 -12.13 -17.32 -25.41
CA SER A 576 -12.41 -16.42 -24.29
C SER A 576 -13.35 -15.28 -24.70
N PHE A 577 -13.98 -14.61 -23.72
CA PHE A 577 -14.93 -13.52 -23.95
C PHE A 577 -14.38 -12.39 -24.84
N PHE A 578 -13.08 -12.10 -24.72
CA PHE A 578 -12.41 -11.03 -25.46
C PHE A 578 -11.80 -11.49 -26.81
N SER A 579 -12.03 -12.75 -27.21
CA SER A 579 -11.66 -13.26 -28.53
C SER A 579 -12.75 -12.99 -29.58
N ARG A 580 -12.43 -13.28 -30.84
CA ARG A 580 -13.38 -13.23 -31.97
C ARG A 580 -14.13 -14.55 -32.21
N ASP A 581 -13.97 -15.54 -31.34
CA ASP A 581 -14.67 -16.83 -31.47
C ASP A 581 -16.20 -16.61 -31.49
N PRO A 582 -16.90 -17.02 -32.56
CA PRO A 582 -18.37 -16.93 -32.62
C PRO A 582 -19.08 -17.75 -31.54
N ALA A 583 -18.42 -18.75 -30.93
CA ALA A 583 -18.97 -19.56 -29.84
C ALA A 583 -18.70 -18.99 -28.43
N LYS A 584 -18.18 -17.75 -28.33
CA LYS A 584 -17.86 -17.09 -27.04
C LYS A 584 -19.09 -16.86 -26.18
N GLY A 585 -18.91 -16.93 -24.85
CA GLY A 585 -19.95 -16.58 -23.87
C GLY A 585 -19.35 -15.95 -22.62
N LEU A 586 -20.09 -15.07 -21.95
CA LEU A 586 -19.62 -14.28 -20.79
C LEU A 586 -19.08 -15.16 -19.64
N PHE A 587 -19.69 -16.33 -19.44
CA PHE A 587 -19.29 -17.31 -18.41
C PHE A 587 -18.55 -18.53 -18.99
N ARG A 588 -18.41 -18.62 -20.31
CA ARG A 588 -17.76 -19.76 -20.97
C ARG A 588 -16.25 -19.56 -20.85
N ARG A 589 -15.59 -20.45 -20.10
CA ARG A 589 -14.15 -20.43 -19.78
C ARG A 589 -13.69 -19.30 -18.85
N LEU A 590 -14.49 -18.92 -17.85
CA LEU A 590 -13.94 -18.24 -16.68
C LEU A 590 -12.84 -19.12 -16.06
N TRP A 591 -11.72 -18.51 -15.67
CA TRP A 591 -10.50 -19.18 -15.22
C TRP A 591 -9.80 -20.03 -16.30
N SER A 592 -9.87 -19.61 -17.57
CA SER A 592 -9.09 -20.27 -18.61
C SER A 592 -7.60 -20.15 -18.32
N ARG A 593 -6.86 -21.25 -18.54
CA ARG A 593 -5.40 -21.24 -18.43
C ARG A 593 -4.85 -20.50 -19.63
N VAL A 594 -4.14 -19.41 -19.36
CA VAL A 594 -3.43 -18.63 -20.37
C VAL A 594 -1.96 -18.76 -20.08
N THR A 595 -1.16 -19.15 -21.07
CA THR A 595 0.29 -19.21 -20.90
C THR A 595 0.92 -18.11 -21.75
N LEU A 596 1.75 -17.27 -21.14
CA LEU A 596 2.65 -16.39 -21.86
C LEU A 596 4.04 -17.01 -21.86
N VAL A 597 4.56 -17.30 -23.06
CA VAL A 597 5.86 -17.91 -23.27
C VAL A 597 6.75 -16.93 -24.04
N ALA A 598 7.95 -16.66 -23.53
CA ALA A 598 8.99 -15.95 -24.28
C ALA A 598 10.05 -16.93 -24.80
N GLY A 599 10.53 -16.70 -26.02
CA GLY A 599 11.64 -17.43 -26.62
C GLY A 599 12.98 -16.74 -26.37
N ALA A 600 14.06 -17.39 -26.83
CA ALA A 600 15.39 -16.78 -26.81
C ALA A 600 15.45 -15.57 -27.77
N ALA A 601 16.28 -14.58 -27.41
CA ALA A 601 16.51 -13.42 -28.26
C ALA A 601 17.10 -13.85 -29.62
N VAL A 602 16.52 -13.34 -30.69
CA VAL A 602 16.93 -13.56 -32.06
C VAL A 602 17.73 -12.34 -32.51
N ALA A 603 18.92 -12.60 -33.09
CA ALA A 603 19.76 -11.57 -33.67
C ALA A 603 19.07 -10.93 -34.89
N VAL A 604 19.37 -9.66 -35.18
CA VAL A 604 18.68 -8.85 -36.19
C VAL A 604 18.75 -9.50 -37.57
N GLU A 605 19.90 -10.06 -37.92
CA GLU A 605 20.18 -10.71 -39.21
C GLU A 605 19.33 -11.96 -39.42
N MET A 606 18.81 -12.53 -38.34
CA MET A 606 18.03 -13.77 -38.31
C MET A 606 16.54 -13.52 -38.08
N ALA A 607 16.12 -12.27 -37.89
CA ALA A 607 14.76 -11.89 -37.50
C ALA A 607 13.84 -11.62 -38.70
N GLU A 608 13.83 -12.52 -39.69
CA GLU A 608 12.91 -12.43 -40.84
C GLU A 608 11.45 -12.74 -40.42
N PRO A 609 10.43 -12.08 -41.03
CA PRO A 609 9.03 -12.26 -40.65
C PRO A 609 8.56 -13.71 -40.64
N ALA A 610 8.87 -14.48 -41.70
CA ALA A 610 8.45 -15.88 -41.82
C ALA A 610 9.09 -16.77 -40.73
N ARG A 611 10.35 -16.51 -40.39
CA ARG A 611 11.05 -17.24 -39.34
C ARG A 611 10.51 -16.90 -37.96
N LEU A 612 10.25 -15.62 -37.67
CA LEU A 612 9.63 -15.23 -36.41
C LEU A 612 8.21 -15.80 -36.28
N GLN A 613 7.44 -15.85 -37.37
CA GLN A 613 6.13 -16.51 -37.36
C GLN A 613 6.25 -18.00 -37.01
N ALA A 614 7.21 -18.72 -37.57
CA ALA A 614 7.47 -20.12 -37.24
C ALA A 614 7.86 -20.29 -35.76
N LEU A 615 8.79 -19.47 -35.26
CA LEU A 615 9.21 -19.49 -33.85
C LEU A 615 8.05 -19.19 -32.90
N VAL A 616 7.22 -18.19 -33.19
CA VAL A 616 6.02 -17.87 -32.40
C VAL A 616 5.01 -19.04 -32.48
N GLY A 617 4.89 -19.68 -33.63
CA GLY A 617 4.08 -20.89 -33.81
C GLY A 617 4.56 -22.07 -32.97
N GLU A 618 5.86 -22.33 -32.91
CA GLU A 618 6.48 -23.34 -32.06
C GLU A 618 6.25 -23.04 -30.57
N LEU A 619 6.44 -21.78 -30.16
CA LEU A 619 6.18 -21.33 -28.79
C LEU A 619 4.70 -21.46 -28.41
N ARG A 620 3.77 -21.17 -29.33
CA ARG A 620 2.32 -21.35 -29.10
C ARG A 620 1.96 -22.84 -29.01
N GLY A 621 2.57 -23.66 -29.86
CA GLY A 621 2.22 -25.06 -30.03
C GLY A 621 0.76 -25.22 -30.49
N SER A 622 0.11 -26.28 -30.02
CA SER A 622 -1.28 -26.63 -30.35
C SER A 622 -2.34 -25.91 -29.51
N VAL A 623 -1.93 -25.11 -28.52
CA VAL A 623 -2.84 -24.46 -27.56
C VAL A 623 -3.25 -23.10 -28.10
N ARG A 624 -4.45 -23.02 -28.69
CA ARG A 624 -5.07 -21.79 -29.21
C ARG A 624 -5.62 -20.90 -28.10
#